data_AF-A0A9D7I4B4-F1
#
_entry.id   AF-A0A9D7I4B4-F1
#
_cell.length_a   1.000
_cell.length_b   1.000
_cell.length_c   1.000
_cell.angle_alpha   90.00
_cell.angle_beta   90.00
_cell.angle_gamma   90.00
#
_symmetry.space_group_name_H-M   'P 1'
#
loop_
_entity.id
_entity.type
_entity.pdbx_description
1 polymer ?
#
loop_
_entity_poly.entity_id
_entity_poly.type
_entity_poly.pdbx_seq_one_letter_code
_entity_poly.pdbx_strand_id
1 'polypeptide(L)'
;MPFQKMLLDQVNIGESLKRGSDRKDLIKALQTSLHELGFGEELNWAKYGADGDFGNSTVAALKAFALKNGINSDGESVSQELASKIMERLEIVRALKVLKELTHKGPSDQILFRGSVHRDGVSAFQKILHRLDLGAPHNPDEEGNFGNNTVEALKTFAAREGLQSDGARVTSDLVKRILDKFTPFLGSAWAQEKPSSPPPAMGPVSSVFKKFKKGVYTVGKHRPADFIEKNPDLLKTVGLTDSIMRIIAAVSQNEGNLDAINTWDDSFLTFGMFQWTIGQGPGKGELPAMLSKVKQVDPALFHKYFGQYNLDISAAHANDKVYGYFTLDGKLVDQPARKELLRADQWATRFWESGKDPFVQAVQVEHAASRLLSFYWKPGKAPIMNSLSDLVTSEYGVALLLDNHVNRPGYVRECVDRAMTQTGLKDPLNWTTVEEQKLLLAYLDIRKLHGKYPMTHAKERGDRMAALVASGKLSKERNSFLYEAIQSRDLGIRVPMGYRHGDYPEIEWEEKEEKDLQP
;
A
#
# COMPACT_ATOMS: atom_id res chain seq x y z
N MET A 1 5.36 -6.44 -1.15
CA MET A 1 5.24 -7.73 -0.40
C MET A 1 5.73 -7.56 1.05
N PRO A 2 5.03 -8.07 2.08
CA PRO A 2 5.53 -8.09 3.48
C PRO A 2 6.89 -8.79 3.62
N PHE A 3 7.13 -9.83 2.81
CA PHE A 3 8.40 -10.58 2.74
C PHE A 3 9.57 -9.74 2.17
N GLN A 4 9.26 -8.82 1.24
CA GLN A 4 10.24 -7.91 0.61
C GLN A 4 10.57 -6.74 1.55
N LYS A 5 9.57 -6.24 2.30
CA LYS A 5 9.77 -5.29 3.40
C LYS A 5 10.61 -5.90 4.54
N MET A 6 10.33 -7.16 4.93
CA MET A 6 11.11 -7.90 5.93
C MET A 6 12.60 -8.09 5.56
N LEU A 7 12.90 -8.34 4.27
CA LEU A 7 14.28 -8.44 3.77
C LEU A 7 15.01 -7.08 3.74
N LEU A 8 14.27 -5.99 3.49
CA LEU A 8 14.81 -4.63 3.46
C LEU A 8 15.01 -4.04 4.88
N ASP A 9 14.20 -4.46 5.85
CA ASP A 9 14.20 -3.92 7.23
C ASP A 9 15.23 -4.61 8.16
N GLN A 10 16.12 -5.46 7.64
CA GLN A 10 17.13 -6.22 8.41
C GLN A 10 16.57 -6.97 9.65
N VAL A 11 15.30 -7.38 9.61
CA VAL A 11 14.73 -8.29 10.61
C VAL A 11 15.52 -9.60 10.55
N ASN A 12 15.89 -10.17 11.70
CA ASN A 12 16.60 -11.45 11.76
C ASN A 12 15.68 -12.57 11.20
N ILE A 13 15.83 -12.86 9.90
CA ILE A 13 14.95 -13.75 9.13
C ILE A 13 14.92 -15.15 9.75
N GLY A 14 16.09 -15.66 10.15
CA GLY A 14 16.21 -16.99 10.76
C GLY A 14 15.50 -17.10 12.12
N GLU A 15 15.42 -16.01 12.89
CA GLU A 15 14.66 -16.00 14.14
C GLU A 15 13.16 -15.83 13.94
N SER A 16 12.76 -15.09 12.90
CA SER A 16 11.36 -14.78 12.62
C SER A 16 10.65 -15.86 11.82
N LEU A 17 11.37 -16.59 10.97
CA LEU A 17 10.85 -17.67 10.13
C LEU A 17 11.54 -18.99 10.47
N LYS A 18 11.12 -19.57 11.60
CA LYS A 18 11.56 -20.88 12.06
C LYS A 18 10.43 -21.64 12.72
N ARG A 19 10.62 -22.95 12.89
CA ARG A 19 9.75 -23.75 13.75
C ARG A 19 9.67 -23.15 15.15
N GLY A 20 8.45 -23.03 15.67
CA GLY A 20 8.17 -22.47 16.98
C GLY A 20 8.21 -20.93 17.05
N SER A 21 8.39 -20.24 15.93
CA SER A 21 8.20 -18.79 15.87
C SER A 21 6.75 -18.40 16.15
N ASP A 22 6.55 -17.32 16.89
CA ASP A 22 5.25 -16.71 17.17
C ASP A 22 4.78 -15.77 16.04
N ARG A 23 5.65 -15.52 15.05
CA ARG A 23 5.39 -14.68 13.86
C ARG A 23 4.52 -15.37 12.82
N LYS A 24 3.31 -15.75 13.22
CA LYS A 24 2.32 -16.43 12.37
C LYS A 24 2.04 -15.65 11.08
N ASP A 25 2.06 -14.33 11.13
CA ASP A 25 1.93 -13.43 9.98
C ASP A 25 2.99 -13.69 8.90
N LEU A 26 4.27 -13.76 9.31
CA LEU A 26 5.37 -14.00 8.40
C LEU A 26 5.36 -15.44 7.88
N ILE A 27 4.96 -16.39 8.72
CA ILE A 27 4.83 -17.79 8.33
C ILE A 27 3.71 -17.96 7.28
N LYS A 28 2.56 -17.30 7.45
CA LYS A 28 1.49 -17.32 6.43
C LYS A 28 1.98 -16.73 5.11
N ALA A 29 2.71 -15.63 5.16
CA ALA A 29 3.29 -15.00 3.97
C ALA A 29 4.30 -15.94 3.28
N LEU A 30 5.13 -16.65 4.04
CA LEU A 30 6.06 -17.65 3.53
C LEU A 30 5.32 -18.84 2.89
N GLN A 31 4.33 -19.40 3.58
CA GLN A 31 3.52 -20.52 3.09
C GLN A 31 2.79 -20.14 1.80
N THR A 32 2.21 -18.94 1.74
CA THR A 32 1.56 -18.41 0.53
C THR A 32 2.55 -18.25 -0.62
N SER A 33 3.75 -17.75 -0.32
CA SER A 33 4.84 -17.62 -1.29
C SER A 33 5.27 -18.97 -1.85
N LEU A 34 5.46 -19.98 -0.98
CA LEU A 34 5.82 -21.33 -1.37
C LEU A 34 4.71 -22.01 -2.19
N HIS A 35 3.44 -21.78 -1.83
CA HIS A 35 2.31 -22.26 -2.63
C HIS A 35 2.28 -21.62 -4.02
N GLU A 36 2.49 -20.30 -4.13
CA GLU A 36 2.57 -19.60 -5.41
C GLU A 36 3.73 -20.12 -6.28
N LEU A 37 4.81 -20.58 -5.64
CA LEU A 37 5.96 -21.21 -6.27
C LEU A 37 5.75 -22.70 -6.64
N GLY A 38 4.57 -23.25 -6.35
CA GLY A 38 4.19 -24.61 -6.73
C GLY A 38 4.38 -25.67 -5.65
N PHE A 39 4.71 -25.31 -4.41
CA PHE A 39 4.95 -26.26 -3.30
C PHE A 39 3.68 -26.55 -2.49
N GLY A 40 2.52 -26.55 -3.16
CA GLY A 40 1.21 -26.76 -2.52
C GLY A 40 1.02 -28.17 -1.98
N GLU A 41 1.61 -29.17 -2.63
CA GLU A 41 1.54 -30.57 -2.18
C GLU A 41 2.32 -30.76 -0.88
N GLU A 42 3.55 -30.24 -0.80
CA GLU A 42 4.38 -30.30 0.40
C GLU A 42 3.78 -29.50 1.56
N LEU A 43 3.16 -28.36 1.24
CA LEU A 43 2.40 -27.57 2.23
C LEU A 43 1.12 -28.27 2.68
N ASN A 44 0.67 -29.31 1.96
CA ASN A 44 -0.65 -29.90 2.13
C ASN A 44 -1.74 -28.81 2.12
N TRP A 45 -1.62 -27.93 1.12
CA TRP A 45 -2.33 -26.66 1.04
C TRP A 45 -3.85 -26.81 1.02
N ALA A 46 -4.36 -27.87 0.37
CA ALA A 46 -5.79 -28.15 0.32
C ALA A 46 -6.40 -28.39 1.71
N LYS A 47 -5.59 -28.84 2.68
CA LYS A 47 -6.02 -29.12 4.05
C LYS A 47 -5.78 -27.95 5.00
N TYR A 48 -4.60 -27.34 4.94
CA TYR A 48 -4.16 -26.35 5.95
C TYR A 48 -4.12 -24.91 5.42
N GLY A 49 -4.00 -24.70 4.11
CA GLY A 49 -3.75 -23.39 3.54
C GLY A 49 -2.51 -22.72 4.14
N ALA A 50 -2.55 -21.38 4.25
CA ALA A 50 -1.59 -20.62 5.05
C ALA A 50 -2.13 -20.46 6.49
N ASP A 51 -1.86 -21.46 7.33
CA ASP A 51 -2.31 -21.50 8.74
C ASP A 51 -1.43 -20.65 9.68
N GLY A 52 -0.21 -20.31 9.25
CA GLY A 52 0.76 -19.56 10.04
C GLY A 52 1.51 -20.40 11.06
N ASP A 53 1.33 -21.72 11.03
CA ASP A 53 2.10 -22.64 11.86
C ASP A 53 3.30 -23.17 11.05
N PHE A 54 4.50 -22.94 11.56
CA PHE A 54 5.73 -23.46 10.94
C PHE A 54 5.90 -24.94 11.31
N GLY A 55 4.98 -25.76 10.80
CA GLY A 55 4.88 -27.19 11.05
C GLY A 55 5.62 -28.03 10.02
N ASN A 56 5.39 -29.35 10.07
CA ASN A 56 6.07 -30.31 9.19
C ASN A 56 5.82 -30.05 7.70
N SER A 57 4.64 -29.54 7.33
CA SER A 57 4.34 -29.18 5.94
C SER A 57 5.17 -27.99 5.46
N THR A 58 5.37 -26.96 6.30
CA THR A 58 6.25 -25.82 5.97
C THR A 58 7.71 -26.25 5.85
N VAL A 59 8.17 -27.12 6.76
CA VAL A 59 9.52 -27.71 6.69
C VAL A 59 9.70 -28.52 5.41
N ALA A 60 8.72 -29.35 5.04
CA ALA A 60 8.76 -30.14 3.82
C ALA A 60 8.83 -29.25 2.57
N ALA A 61 8.00 -28.21 2.52
CA ALA A 61 7.98 -27.26 1.40
C ALA A 61 9.29 -26.49 1.27
N LEU A 62 9.88 -26.07 2.40
CA LEU A 62 11.19 -25.39 2.39
C LEU A 62 12.33 -26.30 1.96
N LYS A 63 12.36 -27.55 2.44
CA LYS A 63 13.35 -28.55 1.99
C LYS A 63 13.23 -28.79 0.49
N ALA A 64 12.02 -28.98 -0.01
CA ALA A 64 11.76 -29.19 -1.42
C ALA A 64 12.18 -27.97 -2.25
N PHE A 65 11.82 -26.76 -1.80
CA PHE A 65 12.23 -25.53 -2.47
C PHE A 65 13.75 -25.36 -2.48
N ALA A 66 14.42 -25.57 -1.34
CA ALA A 66 15.86 -25.46 -1.22
C ALA A 66 16.57 -26.47 -2.14
N LEU A 67 16.15 -27.74 -2.11
CA LEU A 67 16.68 -28.81 -2.96
C LEU A 67 16.54 -28.46 -4.45
N LYS A 68 15.35 -27.99 -4.87
CA LYS A 68 15.08 -27.60 -6.27
C LYS A 68 15.91 -26.41 -6.75
N ASN A 69 16.44 -25.62 -5.81
CA ASN A 69 17.30 -24.48 -6.08
C ASN A 69 18.78 -24.73 -5.75
N GLY A 70 19.17 -25.96 -5.41
CA GLY A 70 20.56 -26.31 -5.08
C GLY A 70 21.06 -25.69 -3.78
N ILE A 71 20.16 -25.26 -2.88
CA ILE A 71 20.49 -24.68 -1.58
C ILE A 71 20.41 -25.77 -0.52
N ASN A 72 21.42 -25.87 0.33
CA ASN A 72 21.37 -26.78 1.48
C ASN A 72 20.51 -26.16 2.58
N SER A 73 19.43 -26.84 2.98
CA SER A 73 18.56 -26.41 4.06
C SER A 73 17.90 -27.61 4.73
N ASP A 74 17.83 -27.56 6.06
CA ASP A 74 17.04 -28.51 6.86
C ASP A 74 15.56 -28.12 6.95
N GLY A 75 15.16 -27.01 6.32
CA GLY A 75 13.81 -26.47 6.32
C GLY A 75 13.28 -26.01 7.67
N GLU A 76 14.03 -26.12 8.77
CA GLU A 76 13.58 -25.76 10.12
C GLU A 76 13.62 -24.25 10.38
N SER A 77 14.38 -23.51 9.55
CA SER A 77 14.41 -22.06 9.51
C SER A 77 14.68 -21.55 8.08
N VAL A 78 14.33 -20.30 7.82
CA VAL A 78 14.63 -19.63 6.54
C VAL A 78 15.92 -18.83 6.68
N SER A 79 16.96 -19.24 5.97
CA SER A 79 18.21 -18.48 5.86
C SER A 79 18.04 -17.26 4.94
N GLN A 80 18.97 -16.29 5.05
CA GLN A 80 19.01 -15.14 4.15
C GLN A 80 19.09 -15.57 2.67
N GLU A 81 19.93 -16.56 2.37
CA GLU A 81 20.10 -17.10 1.02
C GLU A 81 18.79 -17.71 0.50
N LEU A 82 18.11 -18.49 1.33
CA LEU A 82 16.84 -19.13 0.99
C LEU A 82 15.74 -18.08 0.76
N ALA A 83 15.65 -17.07 1.63
CA ALA A 83 14.69 -15.97 1.49
C ALA A 83 14.91 -15.16 0.20
N SER A 84 16.17 -14.79 -0.09
CA SER A 84 16.53 -14.12 -1.35
C SER A 84 16.13 -14.96 -2.56
N LYS A 85 16.35 -16.29 -2.50
CA LYS A 85 15.98 -17.18 -3.59
C LYS A 85 14.46 -17.32 -3.76
N ILE A 86 13.70 -17.42 -2.68
CA ILE A 86 12.22 -17.42 -2.73
C ILE A 86 11.71 -16.18 -3.47
N MET A 87 12.23 -15.01 -3.10
CA MET A 87 11.85 -13.74 -3.73
C MET A 87 12.19 -13.69 -5.22
N GLU A 88 13.42 -14.06 -5.57
CA GLU A 88 13.86 -14.15 -6.96
C GLU A 88 12.91 -15.02 -7.79
N ARG A 89 12.49 -16.17 -7.25
CA ARG A 89 11.60 -17.10 -7.94
C ARG A 89 10.17 -16.59 -8.04
N LEU A 90 9.67 -15.88 -7.04
CA LEU A 90 8.33 -15.29 -7.06
C LEU A 90 8.21 -14.23 -8.15
N GLU A 91 9.22 -13.38 -8.31
CA GLU A 91 9.24 -12.36 -9.37
C GLU A 91 9.12 -13.00 -10.76
N ILE A 92 9.83 -14.11 -10.98
CA ILE A 92 9.78 -14.87 -12.23
C ILE A 92 8.39 -15.47 -12.46
N VAL A 93 7.83 -16.17 -11.46
CA VAL A 93 6.50 -16.80 -11.60
C VAL A 93 5.44 -15.77 -11.93
N ARG A 94 5.46 -14.62 -11.28
CA ARG A 94 4.50 -13.53 -11.53
C ARG A 94 4.67 -12.95 -12.93
N ALA A 95 5.91 -12.72 -13.37
CA ALA A 95 6.17 -12.26 -14.73
C ALA A 95 5.69 -13.28 -15.78
N LEU A 96 5.90 -14.57 -15.54
CA LEU A 96 5.42 -15.64 -16.43
C LEU A 96 3.90 -15.73 -16.47
N LYS A 97 3.20 -15.48 -15.35
CA LYS A 97 1.73 -15.41 -15.31
C LYS A 97 1.21 -14.25 -16.16
N VAL A 98 1.82 -13.07 -16.06
CA VAL A 98 1.51 -11.93 -16.93
C VAL A 98 1.72 -12.29 -18.41
N LEU A 99 2.83 -12.96 -18.73
CA LEU A 99 3.11 -13.40 -20.11
C LEU A 99 2.05 -14.37 -20.64
N LYS A 100 1.66 -15.38 -19.85
CA LYS A 100 0.57 -16.30 -20.18
C LYS A 100 -0.74 -15.56 -20.44
N GLU A 101 -1.15 -14.68 -19.52
CA GLU A 101 -2.39 -13.90 -19.66
C GLU A 101 -2.42 -13.06 -20.93
N LEU A 102 -1.31 -12.40 -21.27
CA LEU A 102 -1.22 -11.59 -22.49
C LEU A 102 -1.36 -12.45 -23.74
N THR A 103 -0.72 -13.62 -23.80
CA THR A 103 -0.84 -14.53 -24.95
C THR A 103 -2.22 -15.15 -25.11
N HIS A 104 -3.02 -15.18 -24.05
CA HIS A 104 -4.42 -15.56 -24.13
C HIS A 104 -5.33 -14.43 -24.63
N LYS A 105 -4.96 -13.17 -24.43
CA LYS A 105 -5.73 -12.00 -24.90
C LYS A 105 -5.55 -11.72 -26.39
N GLY A 106 -4.47 -12.21 -27.00
CA GLY A 106 -4.22 -12.07 -28.44
C GLY A 106 -2.82 -12.54 -28.84
N PRO A 107 -2.49 -12.50 -30.15
CA PRO A 107 -1.18 -12.90 -30.65
C PRO A 107 -0.06 -12.08 -29.98
N SER A 108 0.93 -12.77 -29.41
CA SER A 108 2.00 -12.14 -28.62
C SER A 108 2.82 -11.11 -29.41
N ASP A 109 2.94 -11.29 -30.73
CA ASP A 109 3.67 -10.41 -31.64
C ASP A 109 2.94 -9.10 -31.93
N GLN A 110 1.64 -9.02 -31.60
CA GLN A 110 0.82 -7.80 -31.65
C GLN A 110 0.79 -7.07 -30.31
N ILE A 111 1.27 -7.71 -29.23
CA ILE A 111 1.23 -7.18 -27.86
C ILE A 111 2.63 -6.82 -27.36
N LEU A 112 3.63 -7.65 -27.65
CA LEU A 112 5.01 -7.50 -27.21
C LEU A 112 5.89 -7.21 -28.42
N PHE A 113 5.98 -5.93 -28.77
CA PHE A 113 6.76 -5.45 -29.89
C PHE A 113 7.38 -4.09 -29.60
N ARG A 114 8.37 -3.71 -30.41
CA ARG A 114 8.99 -2.38 -30.38
C ARG A 114 7.94 -1.29 -30.61
N GLY A 115 7.72 -0.44 -29.61
CA GLY A 115 6.68 0.60 -29.65
C GLY A 115 5.33 0.16 -29.06
N SER A 116 5.27 -1.01 -28.42
CA SER A 116 4.07 -1.45 -27.72
C SER A 116 3.65 -0.47 -26.61
N VAL A 117 2.33 -0.28 -26.51
CA VAL A 117 1.69 0.48 -25.43
C VAL A 117 1.52 -0.36 -24.15
N HIS A 118 1.72 -1.68 -24.22
CA HIS A 118 1.51 -2.63 -23.12
C HIS A 118 2.75 -2.73 -22.21
N ARG A 119 3.09 -1.62 -21.53
CA ARG A 119 4.31 -1.48 -20.73
C ARG A 119 4.51 -2.55 -19.66
N ASP A 120 3.45 -2.92 -18.94
CA ASP A 120 3.53 -3.98 -17.91
C ASP A 120 3.91 -5.34 -18.51
N GLY A 121 3.39 -5.65 -19.71
CA GLY A 121 3.73 -6.86 -20.44
C GLY A 121 5.18 -6.88 -20.91
N VAL A 122 5.66 -5.73 -21.39
CA VAL A 122 7.06 -5.55 -21.78
C VAL A 122 7.99 -5.68 -20.57
N SER A 123 7.64 -5.07 -19.43
CA SER A 123 8.42 -5.17 -18.18
C SER A 123 8.46 -6.61 -17.66
N ALA A 124 7.33 -7.32 -17.66
CA ALA A 124 7.28 -8.73 -17.29
C ALA A 124 8.17 -9.59 -18.21
N PHE A 125 8.09 -9.37 -19.52
CA PHE A 125 8.94 -10.06 -20.48
C PHE A 125 10.43 -9.78 -20.27
N GLN A 126 10.81 -8.53 -20.02
CA GLN A 126 12.20 -8.14 -19.73
C GLN A 126 12.75 -8.82 -18.47
N LYS A 127 11.96 -8.87 -17.39
CA LYS A 127 12.32 -9.60 -16.15
C LYS A 127 12.60 -11.08 -16.42
N ILE A 128 11.82 -11.70 -17.29
CA ILE A 128 12.02 -13.12 -17.65
C ILE A 128 13.34 -13.30 -18.42
N LEU A 129 13.60 -12.46 -19.43
CA LEU A 129 14.83 -12.54 -20.24
C LEU A 129 16.09 -12.35 -19.39
N HIS A 130 16.07 -11.40 -18.46
CA HIS A 130 17.19 -11.15 -17.55
C HIS A 130 17.52 -12.40 -16.73
N ARG A 131 16.50 -13.09 -16.20
CA ARG A 131 16.68 -14.26 -15.32
C ARG A 131 17.13 -15.54 -16.04
N LEU A 132 16.99 -15.61 -17.35
CA LEU A 132 17.50 -16.72 -18.16
C LEU A 132 18.99 -16.59 -18.51
N ASP A 133 19.67 -15.52 -18.05
CA ASP A 133 21.07 -15.22 -18.36
C ASP A 133 21.35 -15.15 -19.89
N LEU A 134 20.37 -14.59 -20.61
CA LEU A 134 20.35 -14.47 -22.07
C LEU A 134 20.77 -13.08 -22.56
N GLY A 135 21.40 -12.30 -21.69
CA GLY A 135 21.89 -10.96 -22.00
C GLY A 135 20.91 -9.87 -21.59
N ALA A 136 21.09 -9.35 -20.38
CA ALA A 136 21.60 -8.00 -20.27
C ALA A 136 22.38 -7.89 -18.95
N PRO A 137 23.64 -7.41 -18.96
CA PRO A 137 24.24 -6.88 -17.75
C PRO A 137 23.29 -5.81 -17.21
N HIS A 138 23.13 -5.77 -15.89
CA HIS A 138 22.36 -4.76 -15.14
C HIS A 138 22.15 -3.44 -15.93
N ASN A 139 20.94 -3.19 -16.47
CA ASN A 139 20.65 -2.00 -17.29
C ASN A 139 19.21 -1.47 -17.08
N PRO A 140 18.96 -0.15 -17.19
CA PRO A 140 17.80 0.59 -16.67
C PRO A 140 16.52 0.54 -17.53
N ASP A 141 16.27 -0.54 -18.27
CA ASP A 141 15.15 -0.65 -19.22
C ASP A 141 13.93 -1.45 -18.70
N GLU A 142 13.89 -1.85 -17.42
CA GLU A 142 12.73 -2.54 -16.79
C GLU A 142 11.47 -1.66 -16.64
N GLU A 143 11.47 -0.47 -17.23
CA GLU A 143 10.39 0.53 -17.23
C GLU A 143 9.24 0.20 -18.19
N GLY A 144 9.30 -0.97 -18.87
CA GLY A 144 8.28 -1.41 -19.82
C GLY A 144 8.43 -0.81 -21.22
N ASN A 145 9.64 -0.37 -21.60
CA ASN A 145 9.96 0.11 -22.94
C ASN A 145 10.72 -0.94 -23.76
N PHE A 146 10.17 -1.34 -24.90
CA PHE A 146 10.77 -2.36 -25.77
C PHE A 146 11.86 -1.76 -26.65
N GLY A 147 13.03 -1.50 -26.04
CA GLY A 147 14.18 -0.83 -26.65
C GLY A 147 15.21 -1.77 -27.31
N ASN A 148 16.34 -1.21 -27.76
CA ASN A 148 17.39 -1.96 -28.46
C ASN A 148 17.98 -3.11 -27.61
N ASN A 149 18.08 -2.94 -26.29
CA ASN A 149 18.56 -4.01 -25.42
C ASN A 149 17.60 -5.20 -25.37
N THR A 150 16.28 -4.94 -25.36
CA THR A 150 15.25 -5.99 -25.43
C THR A 150 15.29 -6.71 -26.77
N VAL A 151 15.55 -5.98 -27.87
CA VAL A 151 15.73 -6.54 -29.21
C VAL A 151 16.91 -7.53 -29.24
N GLU A 152 18.08 -7.11 -28.73
CA GLU A 152 19.28 -7.95 -28.74
C GLU A 152 19.17 -9.15 -27.79
N ALA A 153 18.55 -8.97 -26.62
CA ALA A 153 18.24 -10.06 -25.69
C ALA A 153 17.31 -11.09 -26.34
N LEU A 154 16.29 -10.63 -27.06
CA LEU A 154 15.36 -11.53 -27.75
C LEU A 154 16.03 -12.27 -28.91
N LYS A 155 16.88 -11.60 -29.71
CA LYS A 155 17.68 -12.27 -30.74
C LYS A 155 18.61 -13.33 -30.15
N THR A 156 19.28 -12.99 -29.05
CA THR A 156 20.19 -13.91 -28.35
C THR A 156 19.43 -15.13 -27.84
N PHE A 157 18.26 -14.92 -27.22
CA PHE A 157 17.40 -16.01 -26.82
C PHE A 157 16.98 -16.87 -28.00
N ALA A 158 16.41 -16.26 -29.04
CA ALA A 158 15.95 -16.98 -30.23
C ALA A 158 17.06 -17.83 -30.84
N ALA A 159 18.26 -17.26 -31.00
CA ALA A 159 19.43 -17.97 -31.52
C ALA A 159 19.83 -19.17 -30.65
N ARG A 160 19.88 -19.01 -29.31
CA ARG A 160 20.19 -20.13 -28.39
C ARG A 160 19.16 -21.24 -28.44
N GLU A 161 17.91 -20.90 -28.75
CA GLU A 161 16.82 -21.86 -28.86
C GLU A 161 16.60 -22.40 -30.28
N GLY A 162 17.43 -22.01 -31.25
CA GLY A 162 17.28 -22.42 -32.65
C GLY A 162 16.05 -21.83 -33.35
N LEU A 163 15.53 -20.71 -32.84
CA LEU A 163 14.40 -19.98 -33.38
C LEU A 163 14.86 -18.76 -34.19
N GLN A 164 14.10 -18.42 -35.24
CA GLN A 164 14.32 -17.20 -36.01
C GLN A 164 13.63 -16.02 -35.32
N SER A 165 14.34 -14.91 -35.14
CA SER A 165 13.76 -13.66 -34.63
C SER A 165 14.55 -12.46 -35.14
N ASP A 166 13.84 -11.42 -35.56
CA ASP A 166 14.41 -10.10 -35.85
C ASP A 166 14.58 -9.24 -34.58
N GLY A 167 14.14 -9.75 -33.43
CA GLY A 167 14.14 -9.08 -32.14
C GLY A 167 13.08 -7.98 -31.99
N ALA A 168 12.32 -7.64 -33.03
CA ALA A 168 11.36 -6.53 -32.98
C ALA A 168 10.01 -6.92 -32.35
N ARG A 169 9.70 -8.22 -32.30
CA ARG A 169 8.42 -8.77 -31.81
C ARG A 169 8.64 -10.12 -31.12
N VAL A 170 7.87 -10.39 -30.07
CA VAL A 170 7.88 -11.69 -29.38
C VAL A 170 6.83 -12.60 -30.00
N THR A 171 7.26 -13.58 -30.80
CA THR A 171 6.35 -14.55 -31.43
C THR A 171 5.81 -15.57 -30.44
N SER A 172 4.73 -16.26 -30.83
CA SER A 172 4.14 -17.32 -29.98
C SER A 172 5.11 -18.47 -29.74
N ASP A 173 5.97 -18.79 -30.71
CA ASP A 173 7.01 -19.81 -30.55
C ASP A 173 8.07 -19.40 -29.51
N LEU A 174 8.46 -18.13 -29.49
CA LEU A 174 9.36 -17.59 -28.49
C LEU A 174 8.72 -17.64 -27.09
N VAL A 175 7.45 -17.25 -26.96
CA VAL A 175 6.74 -17.37 -25.68
C VAL A 175 6.66 -18.82 -25.22
N LYS A 176 6.25 -19.73 -26.10
CA LYS A 176 6.18 -21.16 -25.78
C LYS A 176 7.53 -21.66 -25.27
N ARG A 177 8.61 -21.29 -25.96
CA ARG A 177 9.94 -21.72 -25.58
C ARG A 177 10.41 -21.16 -24.24
N ILE A 178 10.03 -19.92 -23.92
CA ILE A 178 10.25 -19.33 -22.59
C ILE A 178 9.51 -20.13 -21.53
N LEU A 179 8.21 -20.42 -21.74
CA LEU A 179 7.41 -21.19 -20.79
C LEU A 179 7.97 -22.60 -20.58
N ASP A 180 8.44 -23.25 -21.64
CA ASP A 180 9.06 -24.57 -21.59
C ASP A 180 10.34 -24.57 -20.73
N LYS A 181 11.17 -23.52 -20.80
CA LYS A 181 12.40 -23.40 -19.97
C LYS A 181 12.11 -23.41 -18.47
N PHE A 182 11.00 -22.79 -18.06
CA PHE A 182 10.64 -22.70 -16.64
C PHE A 182 9.80 -23.89 -16.16
N THR A 183 9.28 -24.72 -17.07
CA THR A 183 8.43 -25.86 -16.72
C THR A 183 9.14 -26.90 -15.84
N PRO A 184 10.40 -27.33 -16.10
CA PRO A 184 11.12 -28.23 -15.19
C PRO A 184 11.26 -27.66 -13.76
N PHE A 185 11.38 -26.33 -13.66
CA PHE A 185 11.51 -25.64 -12.37
C PHE A 185 10.17 -25.43 -11.66
N LEU A 186 9.07 -25.21 -12.38
CA LEU A 186 7.76 -24.92 -11.79
C LEU A 186 6.87 -26.17 -11.63
N GLY A 187 7.26 -27.29 -12.23
CA GLY A 187 6.52 -28.55 -12.17
C GLY A 187 5.42 -28.68 -13.22
N SER A 188 4.84 -29.87 -13.32
CA SER A 188 3.81 -30.21 -14.32
C SER A 188 2.51 -29.43 -14.12
N ALA A 189 2.17 -29.07 -12.87
CA ALA A 189 1.01 -28.25 -12.55
C ALA A 189 1.07 -26.88 -13.26
N TRP A 190 2.25 -26.25 -13.31
CA TRP A 190 2.45 -24.98 -14.04
C TRP A 190 2.19 -25.11 -15.55
N ALA A 191 2.59 -26.23 -16.17
CA ALA A 191 2.36 -26.44 -17.60
C ALA A 191 0.87 -26.60 -17.94
N GLN A 192 0.08 -27.12 -16.99
CA GLN A 192 -1.37 -27.32 -17.14
C GLN A 192 -2.21 -26.17 -16.57
N GLU A 193 -1.59 -25.26 -15.80
CA GLU A 193 -2.23 -24.07 -15.27
C GLU A 193 -2.67 -23.18 -16.44
N LYS A 194 -3.97 -23.24 -16.74
CA LYS A 194 -4.67 -22.23 -17.54
C LYS A 194 -4.42 -20.88 -16.87
N PRO A 195 -4.22 -19.79 -17.63
CA PRO A 195 -4.23 -18.47 -17.00
C PRO A 195 -5.45 -18.39 -16.11
N SER A 196 -5.29 -17.73 -14.95
CA SER A 196 -6.43 -17.27 -14.18
C SER A 196 -7.44 -16.76 -15.19
N SER A 197 -8.64 -17.36 -15.22
CA SER A 197 -9.73 -16.77 -15.99
C SER A 197 -9.70 -15.29 -15.66
N PRO A 198 -9.73 -14.38 -16.66
CA PRO A 198 -9.84 -12.96 -16.35
C PRO A 198 -10.93 -12.89 -15.28
N PRO A 199 -10.68 -12.26 -14.11
CA PRO A 199 -11.70 -12.16 -13.08
C PRO A 199 -12.97 -11.79 -13.82
N PRO A 200 -14.04 -12.62 -13.70
CA PRO A 200 -15.12 -12.66 -14.66
C PRO A 200 -15.45 -11.22 -15.00
N ALA A 201 -15.37 -10.85 -16.29
CA ALA A 201 -15.60 -9.47 -16.74
C ALA A 201 -16.79 -8.98 -15.94
N MET A 202 -16.55 -8.02 -15.02
CA MET A 202 -17.39 -7.82 -13.83
C MET A 202 -18.84 -8.02 -14.24
N GLY A 203 -19.42 -9.18 -13.89
CA GLY A 203 -20.80 -9.48 -14.25
C GLY A 203 -21.64 -8.30 -13.80
N PRO A 204 -22.65 -7.85 -14.55
CA PRO A 204 -23.19 -6.49 -14.49
C PRO A 204 -23.35 -6.04 -13.03
N VAL A 205 -22.37 -5.29 -12.53
CA VAL A 205 -22.44 -4.72 -11.20
C VAL A 205 -23.25 -3.45 -11.36
N SER A 206 -24.54 -3.54 -11.02
CA SER A 206 -25.36 -2.34 -10.91
C SER A 206 -25.16 -1.73 -9.51
N SER A 207 -24.39 -0.65 -9.43
CA SER A 207 -24.40 0.26 -8.29
C SER A 207 -25.26 1.47 -8.60
N VAL A 208 -26.07 1.91 -7.62
CA VAL A 208 -26.81 3.16 -7.73
C VAL A 208 -26.02 4.23 -6.99
N PHE A 209 -25.45 5.17 -7.74
CA PHE A 209 -24.86 6.38 -7.19
C PHE A 209 -25.89 7.51 -7.19
N LYS A 210 -25.75 8.46 -6.26
CA LYS A 210 -26.53 9.71 -6.29
C LYS A 210 -25.85 10.67 -7.25
N LYS A 211 -26.61 11.21 -8.21
CA LYS A 211 -26.13 12.27 -9.10
C LYS A 211 -26.17 13.61 -8.39
N PHE A 212 -25.09 14.38 -8.47
CA PHE A 212 -25.00 15.73 -7.94
C PHE A 212 -24.05 16.58 -8.77
N LYS A 213 -24.46 17.79 -9.14
CA LYS A 213 -23.74 18.67 -10.07
C LYS A 213 -23.22 17.89 -11.30
N LYS A 214 -21.90 17.90 -11.52
CA LYS A 214 -21.21 17.30 -12.66
C LYS A 214 -20.90 15.80 -12.49
N GLY A 215 -21.12 15.23 -11.31
CA GLY A 215 -20.66 13.89 -10.98
C GLY A 215 -21.67 13.08 -10.19
N VAL A 216 -21.13 12.04 -9.55
CA VAL A 216 -21.88 11.12 -8.73
C VAL A 216 -21.19 10.93 -7.39
N TYR A 217 -21.95 10.50 -6.39
CA TYR A 217 -21.39 10.16 -5.08
C TYR A 217 -22.10 8.99 -4.41
N THR A 218 -21.38 8.35 -3.49
CA THR A 218 -21.93 7.42 -2.50
C THR A 218 -21.18 7.58 -1.19
N VAL A 219 -21.89 7.47 -0.07
CA VAL A 219 -21.28 7.46 1.26
C VAL A 219 -20.61 6.12 1.58
N GLY A 220 -20.73 5.11 0.72
CA GLY A 220 -20.20 3.77 0.96
C GLY A 220 -20.94 3.00 2.06
N LYS A 221 -20.54 1.74 2.27
CA LYS A 221 -21.09 0.85 3.31
C LYS A 221 -20.01 0.22 4.22
N HIS A 222 -18.74 0.32 3.85
CA HIS A 222 -17.65 -0.37 4.53
C HIS A 222 -16.97 0.57 5.52
N ARG A 223 -17.39 0.51 6.78
CA ARG A 223 -16.86 1.36 7.85
C ARG A 223 -15.42 0.94 8.20
N PRO A 224 -14.47 1.88 8.35
CA PRO A 224 -13.09 1.53 8.69
C PRO A 224 -12.97 0.84 10.06
N ALA A 225 -13.71 1.29 11.08
CA ALA A 225 -13.70 0.66 12.40
C ALA A 225 -14.12 -0.83 12.35
N ASP A 226 -15.20 -1.15 11.63
CA ASP A 226 -15.69 -2.53 11.48
C ASP A 226 -14.68 -3.40 10.72
N PHE A 227 -14.02 -2.83 9.71
CA PHE A 227 -12.97 -3.51 8.97
C PHE A 227 -11.76 -3.81 9.86
N ILE A 228 -11.32 -2.83 10.65
CA ILE A 228 -10.17 -2.94 11.55
C ILE A 228 -10.40 -4.03 12.59
N GLU A 229 -11.58 -4.06 13.21
CA GLU A 229 -11.95 -5.07 14.20
C GLU A 229 -11.93 -6.49 13.62
N LYS A 230 -12.37 -6.65 12.35
CA LYS A 230 -12.48 -7.96 11.70
C LYS A 230 -11.19 -8.45 11.05
N ASN A 231 -10.23 -7.57 10.76
CA ASN A 231 -9.05 -7.89 9.95
C ASN A 231 -7.71 -7.49 10.59
N PRO A 232 -7.48 -7.72 11.90
CA PRO A 232 -6.23 -7.30 12.56
C PRO A 232 -4.99 -7.99 11.97
N ASP A 233 -5.08 -9.27 11.60
CA ASP A 233 -3.97 -10.01 10.99
C ASP A 233 -3.56 -9.38 9.65
N LEU A 234 -4.54 -9.05 8.80
CA LEU A 234 -4.29 -8.40 7.51
C LEU A 234 -3.65 -7.01 7.71
N LEU A 235 -4.13 -6.23 8.68
CA LEU A 235 -3.59 -4.91 8.98
C LEU A 235 -2.14 -4.98 9.51
N LYS A 236 -1.79 -6.04 10.25
CA LYS A 236 -0.39 -6.30 10.62
C LYS A 236 0.50 -6.56 9.40
N THR A 237 -0.02 -7.19 8.34
CA THR A 237 0.77 -7.42 7.11
C THR A 237 1.17 -6.14 6.37
N VAL A 238 0.39 -5.07 6.52
CA VAL A 238 0.73 -3.73 5.99
C VAL A 238 1.52 -2.89 6.99
N GLY A 239 1.91 -3.46 8.14
CA GLY A 239 2.82 -2.86 9.11
C GLY A 239 2.14 -2.08 10.24
N LEU A 240 0.85 -2.29 10.48
CA LEU A 240 0.13 -1.58 11.55
C LEU A 240 0.21 -2.32 12.89
N THR A 241 0.49 -1.58 13.95
CA THR A 241 0.40 -2.06 15.34
C THR A 241 -1.05 -1.99 15.84
N ASP A 242 -1.36 -2.72 16.90
CA ASP A 242 -2.68 -2.66 17.54
C ASP A 242 -3.01 -1.22 18.04
N SER A 243 -1.98 -0.44 18.42
CA SER A 243 -2.13 0.94 18.86
C SER A 243 -2.53 1.87 17.71
N ILE A 244 -1.86 1.75 16.55
CA ILE A 244 -2.26 2.47 15.34
C ILE A 244 -3.68 2.07 14.91
N MET A 245 -4.02 0.78 14.96
CA MET A 245 -5.37 0.31 14.62
C MET A 245 -6.45 0.97 15.48
N ARG A 246 -6.23 1.07 16.80
CA ARG A 246 -7.15 1.79 17.71
C ARG A 246 -7.26 3.27 17.36
N ILE A 247 -6.16 3.94 17.06
CA ILE A 247 -6.14 5.36 16.66
C ILE A 247 -6.91 5.57 15.35
N ILE A 248 -6.65 4.77 14.32
CA ILE A 248 -7.35 4.92 13.03
C ILE A 248 -8.83 4.56 13.16
N ALA A 249 -9.18 3.53 13.93
CA ALA A 249 -10.57 3.23 14.24
C ALA A 249 -11.25 4.41 14.95
N ALA A 250 -10.57 5.09 15.89
CA ALA A 250 -11.09 6.26 16.57
C ALA A 250 -11.30 7.46 15.62
N VAL A 251 -10.28 7.83 14.84
CA VAL A 251 -10.36 8.94 13.86
C VAL A 251 -11.44 8.66 12.81
N SER A 252 -11.57 7.41 12.37
CA SER A 252 -12.53 7.02 11.33
C SER A 252 -14.00 7.24 11.71
N GLN A 253 -14.32 7.36 13.00
CA GLN A 253 -15.69 7.69 13.42
C GLN A 253 -16.14 9.07 12.96
N ASN A 254 -15.18 9.94 12.63
CA ASN A 254 -15.41 11.30 12.18
C ASN A 254 -15.31 11.44 10.65
N GLU A 255 -15.08 10.33 9.93
CA GLU A 255 -14.69 10.31 8.52
C GLU A 255 -15.59 9.39 7.67
N GLY A 256 -15.26 9.23 6.40
CA GLY A 256 -16.02 8.46 5.43
C GLY A 256 -15.77 6.94 5.47
N ASN A 257 -16.54 6.21 4.66
CA ASN A 257 -16.36 4.77 4.48
C ASN A 257 -15.25 4.44 3.46
N LEU A 258 -14.72 3.23 3.55
CA LEU A 258 -13.63 2.72 2.68
C LEU A 258 -14.02 2.62 1.21
N ASP A 259 -15.31 2.53 0.91
CA ASP A 259 -15.89 2.50 -0.43
C ASP A 259 -16.67 3.78 -0.77
N ALA A 260 -16.44 4.88 -0.05
CA ALA A 260 -17.05 6.16 -0.39
C ALA A 260 -16.47 6.72 -1.70
N ILE A 261 -17.31 7.38 -2.51
CA ILE A 261 -16.93 8.00 -3.78
C ILE A 261 -17.55 9.38 -3.88
N ASN A 262 -16.81 10.33 -4.45
CA ASN A 262 -17.30 11.63 -4.89
C ASN A 262 -16.59 12.02 -6.20
N THR A 263 -17.35 12.43 -7.23
CA THR A 263 -16.81 12.92 -8.51
C THR A 263 -17.35 14.28 -8.94
N TRP A 264 -17.98 15.05 -8.04
CA TRP A 264 -18.72 16.26 -8.43
C TRP A 264 -18.00 17.58 -8.17
N ASP A 265 -16.97 17.60 -7.32
CA ASP A 265 -16.24 18.81 -6.89
C ASP A 265 -14.95 19.08 -7.68
N ASP A 266 -14.20 20.12 -7.33
CA ASP A 266 -12.95 20.49 -8.04
C ASP A 266 -11.77 19.53 -7.82
N SER A 267 -11.99 18.46 -7.05
CA SER A 267 -11.03 17.36 -6.90
C SER A 267 -11.23 16.26 -7.94
N PHE A 268 -12.30 16.34 -8.77
CA PHE A 268 -12.64 15.46 -9.91
C PHE A 268 -12.98 14.01 -9.56
N LEU A 269 -12.18 13.36 -8.73
CA LEU A 269 -12.42 12.04 -8.18
C LEU A 269 -11.81 11.96 -6.79
N THR A 270 -12.64 11.49 -5.88
CA THR A 270 -12.35 11.31 -4.47
C THR A 270 -12.81 9.93 -4.03
N PHE A 271 -11.96 9.21 -3.30
CA PHE A 271 -12.19 7.83 -2.90
C PHE A 271 -11.88 7.60 -1.43
N GLY A 272 -12.71 6.82 -0.76
CA GLY A 272 -12.33 6.13 0.46
C GLY A 272 -12.41 6.94 1.76
N MET A 273 -11.84 6.37 2.81
CA MET A 273 -12.16 6.76 4.19
C MET A 273 -11.84 8.21 4.53
N PHE A 274 -10.72 8.76 4.05
CA PHE A 274 -10.37 10.18 4.25
C PHE A 274 -10.55 11.01 2.98
N GLN A 275 -11.38 10.52 2.03
CA GLN A 275 -11.67 11.24 0.80
C GLN A 275 -10.39 11.58 0.02
N TRP A 276 -9.59 10.56 -0.29
CA TRP A 276 -8.34 10.69 -1.04
C TRP A 276 -8.63 11.25 -2.44
N THR A 277 -8.03 12.38 -2.81
CA THR A 277 -8.32 13.07 -4.07
C THR A 277 -7.27 12.79 -5.15
N ILE A 278 -7.63 12.99 -6.42
CA ILE A 278 -6.65 13.06 -7.52
C ILE A 278 -5.99 14.45 -7.66
N GLY A 279 -6.18 15.32 -6.67
CA GLY A 279 -5.67 16.70 -6.63
C GLY A 279 -6.57 17.71 -7.37
N GLN A 280 -6.59 18.95 -6.93
CA GLN A 280 -7.30 20.05 -7.59
C GLN A 280 -6.51 20.60 -8.77
N GLY A 281 -7.17 21.31 -9.69
CA GLY A 281 -6.49 22.02 -10.78
C GLY A 281 -5.41 21.18 -11.47
N PRO A 282 -4.18 21.70 -11.62
CA PRO A 282 -3.04 20.91 -12.10
C PRO A 282 -2.28 20.14 -11.01
N GLY A 283 -2.67 20.25 -9.73
CA GLY A 283 -1.95 19.72 -8.59
C GLY A 283 -1.99 18.20 -8.45
N LYS A 284 -1.04 17.67 -7.70
CA LYS A 284 -0.93 16.24 -7.33
C LYS A 284 -1.95 15.85 -6.26
N GLY A 285 -2.31 14.56 -6.19
CA GLY A 285 -3.33 14.05 -5.27
C GLY A 285 -2.83 12.94 -4.34
N GLU A 286 -3.50 12.76 -3.20
CA GLU A 286 -3.22 11.66 -2.26
C GLU A 286 -3.65 10.29 -2.80
N LEU A 287 -4.68 10.25 -3.66
CA LEU A 287 -5.22 9.01 -4.20
C LEU A 287 -4.21 8.22 -5.07
N PRO A 288 -3.47 8.86 -6.00
CA PRO A 288 -2.36 8.19 -6.70
C PRO A 288 -1.28 7.64 -5.76
N ALA A 289 -0.91 8.34 -4.69
CA ALA A 289 0.09 7.87 -3.74
C ALA A 289 -0.40 6.65 -2.95
N MET A 290 -1.66 6.66 -2.51
CA MET A 290 -2.29 5.51 -1.86
C MET A 290 -2.33 4.29 -2.78
N LEU A 291 -2.76 4.46 -4.03
CA LEU A 291 -2.80 3.36 -4.99
C LEU A 291 -1.40 2.90 -5.45
N SER A 292 -0.38 3.76 -5.39
CA SER A 292 1.02 3.35 -5.58
C SER A 292 1.41 2.27 -4.57
N LYS A 293 0.96 2.38 -3.31
CA LYS A 293 1.20 1.33 -2.29
C LYS A 293 0.53 0.00 -2.67
N VAL A 294 -0.69 0.04 -3.23
CA VAL A 294 -1.36 -1.15 -3.77
C VAL A 294 -0.53 -1.75 -4.91
N LYS A 295 -0.17 -0.94 -5.93
CA LYS A 295 0.60 -1.40 -7.10
C LYS A 295 1.97 -1.98 -6.73
N GLN A 296 2.66 -1.38 -5.76
CA GLN A 296 3.96 -1.85 -5.28
C GLN A 296 3.88 -3.20 -4.56
N VAL A 297 2.77 -3.46 -3.85
CA VAL A 297 2.62 -4.72 -3.10
C VAL A 297 1.97 -5.81 -3.95
N ASP A 298 0.92 -5.47 -4.69
CA ASP A 298 0.13 -6.37 -5.53
C ASP A 298 -0.21 -5.69 -6.88
N PRO A 299 0.72 -5.75 -7.86
CA PRO A 299 0.49 -5.17 -9.18
C PRO A 299 -0.63 -5.88 -9.95
N ALA A 300 -0.90 -7.16 -9.67
CA ALA A 300 -1.99 -7.90 -10.31
C ALA A 300 -3.35 -7.38 -9.82
N LEU A 301 -3.49 -7.09 -8.52
CA LEU A 301 -4.68 -6.46 -7.96
C LEU A 301 -4.90 -5.04 -8.50
N PHE A 302 -3.83 -4.25 -8.59
CA PHE A 302 -3.91 -2.94 -9.24
C PHE A 302 -4.34 -3.07 -10.71
N HIS A 303 -3.78 -4.03 -11.46
CA HIS A 303 -4.16 -4.31 -12.84
C HIS A 303 -5.64 -4.72 -12.96
N LYS A 304 -6.13 -5.57 -12.05
CA LYS A 304 -7.53 -5.99 -11.97
C LYS A 304 -8.50 -4.81 -11.85
N TYR A 305 -8.21 -3.80 -11.03
CA TYR A 305 -9.16 -2.68 -10.85
C TYR A 305 -8.90 -1.49 -11.78
N PHE A 306 -7.64 -1.26 -12.17
CA PHE A 306 -7.22 -0.02 -12.82
C PHE A 306 -6.39 -0.25 -14.08
N GLY A 307 -5.29 -1.02 -13.98
CA GLY A 307 -4.30 -1.15 -15.06
C GLY A 307 -4.86 -1.74 -16.36
N GLN A 308 -5.79 -2.69 -16.29
CA GLN A 308 -6.43 -3.25 -17.50
C GLN A 308 -7.31 -2.23 -18.26
N TYR A 309 -7.59 -1.08 -17.65
CA TYR A 309 -8.35 0.03 -18.22
C TYR A 309 -7.46 1.24 -18.52
N ASN A 310 -6.16 1.01 -18.68
CA ASN A 310 -5.13 2.00 -19.01
C ASN A 310 -4.98 3.14 -17.98
N LEU A 311 -5.47 2.97 -16.75
CA LEU A 311 -5.16 3.87 -15.63
C LEU A 311 -3.95 3.34 -14.88
N ASP A 312 -2.93 4.18 -14.73
CA ASP A 312 -1.69 3.82 -14.03
C ASP A 312 -1.18 4.97 -13.14
N ILE A 313 -0.14 4.71 -12.33
CA ILE A 313 0.58 5.70 -11.52
C ILE A 313 1.73 6.29 -12.35
N SER A 314 1.92 7.61 -12.29
CA SER A 314 3.07 8.26 -12.91
C SER A 314 4.38 7.82 -12.25
N ALA A 315 5.31 7.30 -13.05
CA ALA A 315 6.63 6.85 -12.58
C ALA A 315 7.44 7.96 -11.89
N ALA A 316 7.29 9.21 -12.36
CA ALA A 316 7.96 10.38 -11.78
C ALA A 316 7.59 10.64 -10.30
N HIS A 317 6.46 10.10 -9.84
CA HIS A 317 5.96 10.28 -8.49
C HIS A 317 5.66 8.96 -7.77
N ALA A 318 6.11 7.82 -8.31
CA ALA A 318 5.86 6.52 -7.70
C ALA A 318 6.43 6.40 -6.28
N ASN A 319 7.46 7.20 -5.97
CA ASN A 319 8.15 7.22 -4.68
C ASN A 319 7.67 8.32 -3.71
N ASP A 320 6.89 9.31 -4.16
CA ASP A 320 6.28 10.31 -3.27
C ASP A 320 5.20 9.61 -2.44
N LYS A 321 5.38 9.62 -1.11
CA LYS A 321 4.55 8.86 -0.16
C LYS A 321 3.24 9.54 0.18
N VAL A 322 3.09 10.81 -0.19
CA VAL A 322 1.94 11.64 0.15
C VAL A 322 1.13 11.97 -1.09
N TYR A 323 1.78 12.28 -2.21
CA TYR A 323 1.09 12.76 -3.40
C TYR A 323 1.60 12.12 -4.70
N GLY A 324 0.78 12.10 -5.74
CA GLY A 324 1.22 11.72 -7.08
C GLY A 324 0.23 12.10 -8.17
N TYR A 325 0.51 11.61 -9.37
CA TYR A 325 -0.37 11.72 -10.53
C TYR A 325 -0.73 10.34 -11.07
N PHE A 326 -1.92 10.23 -11.64
CA PHE A 326 -2.23 9.13 -12.54
C PHE A 326 -1.70 9.39 -13.94
N THR A 327 -1.57 8.32 -14.72
CA THR A 327 -1.60 8.38 -16.18
C THR A 327 -2.85 7.65 -16.68
N LEU A 328 -3.44 8.15 -17.77
CA LEU A 328 -4.56 7.53 -18.46
C LEU A 328 -4.18 7.41 -19.94
N ASP A 329 -4.23 6.20 -20.49
CA ASP A 329 -3.75 5.87 -21.84
C ASP A 329 -2.29 6.32 -22.05
N GLY A 330 -1.46 6.12 -21.01
CA GLY A 330 -0.05 6.50 -20.99
C GLY A 330 0.22 8.01 -20.91
N LYS A 331 -0.82 8.85 -20.76
CA LYS A 331 -0.67 10.31 -20.66
C LYS A 331 -0.93 10.78 -19.24
N LEU A 332 -0.10 11.69 -18.74
CA LEU A 332 -0.20 12.24 -17.38
C LEU A 332 -1.56 12.92 -17.16
N VAL A 333 -2.16 12.75 -15.97
CA VAL A 333 -3.44 13.34 -15.56
C VAL A 333 -3.15 14.55 -14.64
N ASP A 334 -2.51 15.58 -15.22
CA ASP A 334 -1.97 16.76 -14.54
C ASP A 334 -2.67 18.07 -14.94
N GLN A 335 -3.80 17.99 -15.64
CA GLN A 335 -4.56 19.15 -16.08
C GLN A 335 -6.06 18.91 -15.88
N PRO A 336 -6.86 19.97 -15.56
CA PRO A 336 -8.30 19.86 -15.36
C PRO A 336 -9.03 19.08 -16.46
N ALA A 337 -8.72 19.35 -17.72
CA ALA A 337 -9.36 18.68 -18.87
C ALA A 337 -9.14 17.16 -18.87
N ARG A 338 -7.98 16.68 -18.39
CA ARG A 338 -7.70 15.24 -18.27
C ARG A 338 -8.30 14.63 -17.02
N LYS A 339 -8.28 15.36 -15.90
CA LYS A 339 -8.92 14.94 -14.65
C LYS A 339 -10.43 14.77 -14.81
N GLU A 340 -11.07 15.59 -15.66
CA GLU A 340 -12.48 15.49 -16.00
C GLU A 340 -12.89 14.11 -16.54
N LEU A 341 -11.97 13.42 -17.25
CA LEU A 341 -12.21 12.06 -17.75
C LEU A 341 -12.46 11.05 -16.62
N LEU A 342 -11.94 11.32 -15.42
CA LEU A 342 -12.11 10.48 -14.24
C LEU A 342 -13.43 10.73 -13.48
N ARG A 343 -14.25 11.72 -13.90
CA ARG A 343 -15.61 11.90 -13.36
C ARG A 343 -16.61 10.88 -13.87
N ALA A 344 -16.32 10.24 -15.00
CA ALA A 344 -17.22 9.30 -15.66
C ALA A 344 -17.63 8.14 -14.73
N ASP A 345 -18.90 7.73 -14.81
CA ASP A 345 -19.51 6.73 -13.91
C ASP A 345 -18.74 5.39 -13.86
N GLN A 346 -18.04 5.05 -14.95
CA GLN A 346 -17.17 3.87 -15.01
C GLN A 346 -16.05 3.93 -13.96
N TRP A 347 -15.46 5.10 -13.72
CA TRP A 347 -14.40 5.27 -12.73
C TRP A 347 -14.96 5.25 -11.32
N ALA A 348 -16.09 5.94 -11.08
CA ALA A 348 -16.81 5.83 -9.81
C ALA A 348 -17.11 4.37 -9.44
N THR A 349 -17.58 3.58 -10.41
CA THR A 349 -17.84 2.14 -10.24
C THR A 349 -16.57 1.35 -9.92
N ARG A 350 -15.48 1.58 -10.65
CA ARG A 350 -14.20 0.86 -10.43
C ARG A 350 -13.60 1.13 -9.06
N PHE A 351 -13.53 2.38 -8.65
CA PHE A 351 -13.02 2.74 -7.34
C PHE A 351 -13.94 2.21 -6.24
N TRP A 352 -15.26 2.31 -6.41
CA TRP A 352 -16.23 1.71 -5.48
C TRP A 352 -16.02 0.20 -5.30
N GLU A 353 -15.83 -0.54 -6.40
CA GLU A 353 -15.54 -1.98 -6.35
C GLU A 353 -14.20 -2.28 -5.66
N SER A 354 -13.15 -1.52 -5.97
CA SER A 354 -11.86 -1.67 -5.29
C SER A 354 -11.96 -1.39 -3.79
N GLY A 355 -12.86 -0.50 -3.36
CA GLY A 355 -13.11 -0.17 -1.95
C GLY A 355 -13.72 -1.30 -1.13
N LYS A 356 -14.11 -2.40 -1.76
CA LYS A 356 -14.58 -3.64 -1.11
C LYS A 356 -13.50 -4.69 -0.97
N ASP A 357 -12.38 -4.54 -1.69
CA ASP A 357 -11.30 -5.50 -1.65
C ASP A 357 -10.54 -5.38 -0.32
N PRO A 358 -10.38 -6.46 0.47
CA PRO A 358 -9.75 -6.38 1.78
C PRO A 358 -8.34 -5.81 1.76
N PHE A 359 -7.54 -6.08 0.72
CA PHE A 359 -6.18 -5.56 0.66
C PHE A 359 -6.17 -4.06 0.35
N VAL A 360 -7.04 -3.58 -0.54
CA VAL A 360 -7.22 -2.14 -0.79
C VAL A 360 -7.72 -1.42 0.46
N GLN A 361 -8.65 -2.02 1.20
CA GLN A 361 -9.12 -1.50 2.49
C GLN A 361 -7.98 -1.41 3.52
N ALA A 362 -7.13 -2.43 3.62
CA ALA A 362 -5.97 -2.42 4.51
C ALA A 362 -4.96 -1.32 4.14
N VAL A 363 -4.69 -1.12 2.85
CA VAL A 363 -3.81 -0.05 2.37
C VAL A 363 -4.40 1.34 2.65
N GLN A 364 -5.72 1.53 2.60
CA GLN A 364 -6.33 2.80 3.01
C GLN A 364 -6.09 3.10 4.50
N VAL A 365 -6.22 2.10 5.37
CA VAL A 365 -5.97 2.25 6.82
C VAL A 365 -4.49 2.55 7.09
N GLU A 366 -3.58 1.87 6.39
CA GLU A 366 -2.14 2.16 6.51
C GLU A 366 -1.80 3.55 5.97
N HIS A 367 -2.40 3.96 4.85
CA HIS A 367 -2.15 5.27 4.26
C HIS A 367 -2.63 6.39 5.21
N ALA A 368 -3.80 6.20 5.84
CA ALA A 368 -4.29 7.05 6.92
C ALA A 368 -3.31 7.15 8.10
N ALA A 369 -2.76 6.03 8.58
CA ALA A 369 -1.75 6.03 9.63
C ALA A 369 -0.45 6.71 9.21
N SER A 370 -0.03 6.56 7.95
CA SER A 370 1.20 7.16 7.44
C SER A 370 1.16 8.69 7.42
N ARG A 371 -0.01 9.33 7.55
CA ARG A 371 -0.10 10.79 7.74
C ARG A 371 0.59 11.25 9.02
N LEU A 372 0.73 10.43 10.06
CA LEU A 372 1.51 10.82 11.25
C LEU A 372 2.96 11.19 10.88
N LEU A 373 3.52 10.52 9.87
CA LEU A 373 4.88 10.77 9.40
C LEU A 373 5.04 12.16 8.76
N SER A 374 3.95 12.81 8.32
CA SER A 374 4.04 14.16 7.73
C SER A 374 4.13 15.29 8.75
N PHE A 375 3.90 15.04 10.05
CA PHE A 375 3.84 16.12 11.05
C PHE A 375 4.25 15.75 12.49
N TYR A 376 4.02 14.51 12.95
CA TYR A 376 4.09 14.17 14.37
C TYR A 376 5.53 14.18 14.94
N TRP A 377 6.49 13.64 14.19
CA TRP A 377 7.91 13.63 14.55
C TRP A 377 8.69 14.83 14.03
N LYS A 378 8.00 15.83 13.46
CA LYS A 378 8.70 17.01 12.93
C LYS A 378 9.23 17.87 14.07
N PRO A 379 10.49 18.37 14.00
CA PRO A 379 11.01 19.26 15.02
C PRO A 379 10.11 20.48 15.21
N GLY A 380 9.95 20.91 16.47
CA GLY A 380 9.28 22.17 16.78
C GLY A 380 10.10 23.37 16.29
N LYS A 381 9.47 24.55 16.34
CA LYS A 381 10.12 25.84 16.03
C LYS A 381 10.05 26.72 17.27
N ALA A 382 11.00 27.66 17.39
CA ALA A 382 11.02 28.58 18.52
C ALA A 382 9.65 29.29 18.67
N PRO A 383 9.14 29.46 19.90
CA PRO A 383 9.81 29.18 21.19
C PRO A 383 9.69 27.73 21.69
N ILE A 384 8.83 26.89 21.11
CA ILE A 384 8.61 25.50 21.54
C ILE A 384 9.31 24.54 20.58
N MET A 385 10.56 24.19 20.90
CA MET A 385 11.41 23.37 20.03
C MET A 385 11.02 21.88 20.01
N ASN A 386 10.18 21.43 20.95
CA ASN A 386 9.72 20.04 21.04
C ASN A 386 8.89 19.62 19.82
N SER A 387 9.15 18.41 19.33
CA SER A 387 8.27 17.73 18.39
C SER A 387 6.92 17.41 19.05
N LEU A 388 5.89 17.09 18.26
CA LEU A 388 4.61 16.67 18.84
C LEU A 388 4.74 15.32 19.54
N SER A 389 5.65 14.45 19.08
CA SER A 389 6.00 13.19 19.74
C SER A 389 6.63 13.34 21.12
N ASP A 390 7.25 14.47 21.44
CA ASP A 390 7.75 14.72 22.80
C ASP A 390 6.62 15.11 23.75
N LEU A 391 5.62 15.83 23.23
CA LEU A 391 4.55 16.45 24.01
C LEU A 391 3.38 15.49 24.24
N VAL A 392 2.94 14.79 23.20
CA VAL A 392 1.71 14.00 23.17
C VAL A 392 2.04 12.55 22.81
N THR A 393 1.82 11.62 23.74
CA THR A 393 2.29 10.22 23.64
C THR A 393 1.21 9.19 24.01
N SER A 394 0.02 9.64 24.41
CA SER A 394 -1.15 8.79 24.60
C SER A 394 -1.84 8.48 23.28
N GLU A 395 -2.47 7.31 23.16
CA GLU A 395 -3.29 6.98 21.98
C GLU A 395 -4.41 8.03 21.77
N TYR A 396 -5.03 8.48 22.86
CA TYR A 396 -6.04 9.53 22.84
C TYR A 396 -5.53 10.84 22.25
N GLY A 397 -4.38 11.33 22.75
CA GLY A 397 -3.79 12.56 22.26
C GLY A 397 -3.39 12.46 20.79
N VAL A 398 -2.75 11.35 20.39
CA VAL A 398 -2.35 11.14 18.99
C VAL A 398 -3.57 11.04 18.06
N ALA A 399 -4.65 10.39 18.49
CA ALA A 399 -5.90 10.37 17.74
C ALA A 399 -6.48 11.78 17.55
N LEU A 400 -6.47 12.62 18.59
CA LEU A 400 -6.94 14.02 18.49
C LEU A 400 -6.09 14.86 17.53
N LEU A 401 -4.77 14.68 17.54
CA LEU A 401 -3.87 15.39 16.64
C LEU A 401 -4.09 14.95 15.18
N LEU A 402 -4.22 13.64 14.94
CA LEU A 402 -4.49 13.11 13.60
C LEU A 402 -5.87 13.54 13.09
N ASP A 403 -6.90 13.53 13.95
CA ASP A 403 -8.24 14.03 13.66
C ASP A 403 -8.25 15.48 13.18
N ASN A 404 -7.51 16.34 13.89
CA ASN A 404 -7.32 17.72 13.46
C ASN A 404 -6.51 17.77 12.16
N HIS A 405 -5.47 16.94 12.02
CA HIS A 405 -4.65 16.92 10.81
C HIS A 405 -5.46 16.52 9.57
N VAL A 406 -6.41 15.59 9.67
CA VAL A 406 -7.29 15.22 8.54
C VAL A 406 -8.19 16.39 8.12
N ASN A 407 -8.71 17.17 9.08
CA ASN A 407 -9.64 18.27 8.79
C ASN A 407 -8.95 19.60 8.43
N ARG A 408 -7.84 19.91 9.12
CA ARG A 408 -7.03 21.14 9.02
C ARG A 408 -5.54 20.82 9.31
N PRO A 409 -4.80 20.24 8.34
CA PRO A 409 -3.40 19.82 8.51
C PRO A 409 -2.50 20.91 9.13
N GLY A 410 -2.57 22.13 8.58
CA GLY A 410 -1.71 23.24 8.99
C GLY A 410 -1.99 23.82 10.38
N TYR A 411 -3.08 23.43 11.05
CA TYR A 411 -3.49 24.05 12.32
C TYR A 411 -2.95 23.31 13.55
N VAL A 412 -2.53 22.06 13.40
CA VAL A 412 -2.20 21.17 14.51
C VAL A 412 -1.08 21.75 15.38
N ARG A 413 0.04 22.13 14.76
CA ARG A 413 1.22 22.66 15.48
C ARG A 413 0.88 23.92 16.25
N GLU A 414 0.26 24.90 15.60
CA GLU A 414 -0.08 26.16 16.25
C GLU A 414 -1.08 25.98 17.41
N CYS A 415 -2.05 25.09 17.26
CA CYS A 415 -2.98 24.78 18.35
C CYS A 415 -2.25 24.20 19.56
N VAL A 416 -1.29 23.29 19.34
CA VAL A 416 -0.48 22.71 20.43
C VAL A 416 0.45 23.74 21.05
N ASP A 417 1.08 24.62 20.27
CA ASP A 417 1.94 25.70 20.78
C ASP A 417 1.20 26.70 21.66
N ARG A 418 -0.02 27.08 21.25
CA ARG A 418 -0.89 27.92 22.07
C ARG A 418 -1.31 27.20 23.34
N ALA A 419 -1.57 25.89 23.28
CA ALA A 419 -1.92 25.10 24.47
C ALA A 419 -0.73 24.99 25.44
N MET A 420 0.48 24.78 24.93
CA MET A 420 1.72 24.83 25.71
C MET A 420 1.89 26.17 26.42
N THR A 421 1.69 27.26 25.67
CA THR A 421 1.80 28.63 26.20
C THR A 421 0.75 28.89 27.28
N GLN A 422 -0.51 28.52 27.05
CA GLN A 422 -1.61 28.71 27.98
C GLN A 422 -1.45 27.90 29.26
N THR A 423 -0.93 26.67 29.17
CA THR A 423 -0.78 25.79 30.32
C THR A 423 0.48 26.06 31.15
N GLY A 424 1.47 26.74 30.56
CA GLY A 424 2.77 27.04 31.16
C GLY A 424 3.63 25.80 31.42
N LEU A 425 3.30 24.66 30.80
CA LEU A 425 4.01 23.41 30.99
C LEU A 425 5.42 23.48 30.39
N LYS A 426 6.37 22.84 31.07
CA LYS A 426 7.79 22.74 30.70
C LYS A 426 8.27 21.31 30.88
N ASP A 427 9.43 21.00 30.31
CA ASP A 427 10.16 19.73 30.54
C ASP A 427 9.32 18.46 30.28
N PRO A 428 8.83 18.24 29.04
CA PRO A 428 7.91 17.15 28.71
C PRO A 428 8.46 15.73 28.98
N LEU A 429 9.77 15.57 29.14
CA LEU A 429 10.38 14.31 29.53
C LEU A 429 9.97 13.85 30.94
N ASN A 430 9.60 14.78 31.83
CA ASN A 430 9.20 14.50 33.21
C ASN A 430 7.68 14.43 33.40
N TRP A 431 6.91 14.56 32.32
CA TRP A 431 5.46 14.54 32.40
C TRP A 431 4.92 13.16 32.75
N THR A 432 3.83 13.16 33.50
CA THR A 432 2.94 12.02 33.69
C THR A 432 1.71 12.15 32.77
N THR A 433 0.76 11.22 32.90
CA THR A 433 -0.56 11.36 32.26
C THR A 433 -1.24 12.68 32.62
N VAL A 434 -1.01 13.24 33.83
CA VAL A 434 -1.68 14.46 34.28
C VAL A 434 -1.29 15.68 33.44
N GLU A 435 0.00 15.89 33.19
CA GLU A 435 0.50 17.03 32.41
C GLU A 435 0.06 16.94 30.95
N GLU A 436 0.12 15.74 30.34
CA GLU A 436 -0.35 15.55 28.97
C GLU A 436 -1.86 15.81 28.86
N GLN A 437 -2.67 15.34 29.81
CA GLN A 437 -4.12 15.61 29.82
C GLN A 437 -4.41 17.11 30.02
N LYS A 438 -3.63 17.82 30.84
CA LYS A 438 -3.74 19.28 30.98
C LYS A 438 -3.46 19.99 29.64
N LEU A 439 -2.44 19.56 28.90
CA LEU A 439 -2.16 20.06 27.55
C LEU A 439 -3.32 19.78 26.59
N LEU A 440 -3.83 18.56 26.56
CA LEU A 440 -4.91 18.13 25.65
C LEU A 440 -6.22 18.88 25.92
N LEU A 441 -6.55 19.17 27.18
CA LEU A 441 -7.72 19.98 27.53
C LEU A 441 -7.62 21.40 26.95
N ALA A 442 -6.48 22.07 27.11
CA ALA A 442 -6.27 23.40 26.52
C ALA A 442 -6.27 23.34 24.99
N TYR A 443 -5.63 22.32 24.40
CA TYR A 443 -5.60 22.08 22.96
C TYR A 443 -7.02 21.89 22.37
N LEU A 444 -7.88 21.12 23.04
CA LEU A 444 -9.27 20.90 22.63
C LEU A 444 -10.08 22.20 22.62
N ASP A 445 -9.83 23.12 23.54
CA ASP A 445 -10.49 24.44 23.55
C ASP A 445 -9.97 25.35 22.45
N ILE A 446 -8.66 25.36 22.21
CA ILE A 446 -8.03 26.18 21.17
C ILE A 446 -8.49 25.74 19.78
N ARG A 447 -8.44 24.43 19.47
CA ARG A 447 -8.71 23.92 18.12
C ARG A 447 -10.14 24.21 17.63
N LYS A 448 -11.09 24.44 18.54
CA LYS A 448 -12.48 24.82 18.21
C LYS A 448 -12.59 26.16 17.51
N LEU A 449 -11.67 27.08 17.79
CA LEU A 449 -11.74 28.49 17.37
C LEU A 449 -10.52 28.91 16.56
N HIS A 450 -9.57 28.02 16.33
CA HIS A 450 -8.31 28.36 15.70
C HIS A 450 -8.43 28.52 14.18
N GLY A 451 -7.80 29.58 13.66
CA GLY A 451 -7.75 29.88 12.24
C GLY A 451 -8.99 30.63 11.71
N LYS A 452 -8.91 31.08 10.45
CA LYS A 452 -10.03 31.76 9.78
C LYS A 452 -11.24 30.84 9.58
N TYR A 453 -10.96 29.56 9.31
CA TYR A 453 -11.96 28.51 9.15
C TYR A 453 -11.67 27.40 10.16
N PRO A 454 -12.21 27.47 11.39
CA PRO A 454 -11.96 26.46 12.41
C PRO A 454 -12.33 25.05 11.97
N MET A 455 -11.84 24.08 12.73
CA MET A 455 -12.12 22.68 12.49
C MET A 455 -13.62 22.38 12.58
N THR A 456 -14.17 21.73 11.55
CA THR A 456 -15.60 21.40 11.48
C THR A 456 -16.00 20.45 12.61
N HIS A 457 -17.04 20.78 13.37
CA HIS A 457 -17.56 19.98 14.51
C HIS A 457 -16.47 19.58 15.53
N ALA A 458 -15.51 20.48 15.80
CA ALA A 458 -14.33 20.18 16.63
C ALA A 458 -14.68 19.63 18.03
N LYS A 459 -15.78 20.10 18.63
CA LYS A 459 -16.27 19.63 19.94
C LYS A 459 -16.81 18.21 19.83
N GLU A 460 -17.77 17.97 18.94
CA GLU A 460 -18.42 16.67 18.78
C GLU A 460 -17.44 15.58 18.34
N ARG A 461 -16.43 15.94 17.53
CA ARG A 461 -15.34 15.05 17.14
C ARG A 461 -14.46 14.66 18.33
N GLY A 462 -14.16 15.61 19.23
CA GLY A 462 -13.42 15.36 20.47
C GLY A 462 -14.22 14.52 21.47
N ASP A 463 -15.52 14.81 21.63
CA ASP A 463 -16.42 14.07 22.53
C ASP A 463 -16.53 12.59 22.13
N ARG A 464 -16.60 12.29 20.82
CA ARG A 464 -16.58 10.90 20.31
C ARG A 464 -15.31 10.15 20.70
N MET A 465 -14.15 10.80 20.64
CA MET A 465 -12.89 10.19 21.09
C MET A 465 -12.83 10.01 22.59
N ALA A 466 -13.36 10.95 23.37
CA ALA A 466 -13.47 10.81 24.83
C ALA A 466 -14.38 9.64 25.22
N ALA A 467 -15.47 9.39 24.49
CA ALA A 467 -16.32 8.22 24.69
C ALA A 467 -15.57 6.89 24.46
N LEU A 468 -14.64 6.84 23.51
CA LEU A 468 -13.78 5.67 23.30
C LEU A 468 -12.84 5.43 24.46
N VAL A 469 -12.26 6.50 25.02
CA VAL A 469 -11.47 6.42 26.26
C VAL A 469 -12.31 5.86 27.40
N ALA A 470 -13.52 6.39 27.60
CA ALA A 470 -14.43 5.92 28.65
C ALA A 470 -14.82 4.45 28.50
N SER A 471 -14.92 3.94 27.26
CA SER A 471 -15.21 2.54 26.96
C SER A 471 -13.99 1.60 26.95
N GLY A 472 -12.78 2.12 27.21
CA GLY A 472 -11.55 1.34 27.19
C GLY A 472 -11.02 0.97 25.79
N LYS A 473 -11.61 1.55 24.73
CA LYS A 473 -11.19 1.30 23.33
C LYS A 473 -10.01 2.17 22.88
N LEU A 474 -9.63 3.17 23.68
CA LEU A 474 -8.53 4.08 23.41
C LEU A 474 -7.85 4.50 24.72
N SER A 475 -6.52 4.42 24.81
CA SER A 475 -5.81 4.76 26.03
C SER A 475 -5.52 6.26 26.16
N LYS A 476 -5.81 6.83 27.33
CA LYS A 476 -5.40 8.20 27.70
C LYS A 476 -4.03 8.28 28.39
N GLU A 477 -3.45 7.14 28.73
CA GLU A 477 -2.21 7.08 29.51
C GLU A 477 -1.02 7.54 28.67
N ARG A 478 -0.13 8.32 29.28
CA ARG A 478 1.12 8.75 28.64
C ARG A 478 1.92 7.51 28.21
N ASN A 479 2.61 7.60 27.07
CA ASN A 479 3.39 6.52 26.44
C ASN A 479 2.58 5.29 25.99
N SER A 480 1.25 5.36 25.94
CA SER A 480 0.43 4.25 25.43
C SER A 480 0.43 4.13 23.91
N PHE A 481 0.83 5.17 23.18
CA PHE A 481 0.96 5.12 21.73
C PHE A 481 2.21 4.34 21.29
N LEU A 482 2.01 3.35 20.42
CA LEU A 482 3.08 2.54 19.84
C LEU A 482 3.00 2.55 18.32
N TYR A 483 3.92 3.27 17.66
CA TYR A 483 3.98 3.26 16.19
C TYR A 483 4.63 1.99 15.62
N GLU A 484 5.60 1.42 16.34
CA GLU A 484 6.27 0.15 15.99
C GLU A 484 6.21 -0.82 17.18
N ALA A 485 6.33 -2.13 16.89
CA ALA A 485 6.19 -3.18 17.91
C ALA A 485 7.37 -3.28 18.90
N ILE A 486 8.54 -2.75 18.55
CA ILE A 486 9.75 -2.83 19.38
C ILE A 486 9.99 -1.47 20.06
N GLN A 487 9.79 -1.40 21.37
CA GLN A 487 10.31 -0.31 22.20
C GLN A 487 11.73 -0.64 22.67
N SER A 488 12.71 0.21 22.37
CA SER A 488 14.00 0.17 23.09
C SER A 488 13.81 0.73 24.50
N ARG A 489 14.60 0.26 25.48
CA ARG A 489 14.55 0.61 26.92
C ARG A 489 14.82 2.10 27.28
N ASP A 490 14.87 3.01 26.32
CA ASP A 490 15.10 4.44 26.55
C ASP A 490 13.78 5.21 26.57
N LEU A 491 13.63 6.12 27.54
CA LEU A 491 12.48 6.99 27.74
C LEU A 491 12.31 7.98 26.58
N GLY A 492 11.41 7.66 25.64
CA GLY A 492 10.95 8.54 24.56
C GLY A 492 10.32 7.75 23.42
N ILE A 493 9.26 8.29 22.79
CA ILE A 493 8.76 7.71 21.53
C ILE A 493 9.81 8.00 20.46
N ARG A 494 10.59 6.97 20.08
CA ARG A 494 11.59 7.10 19.00
C ARG A 494 10.89 7.38 17.68
N VAL A 495 11.62 8.10 16.83
CA VAL A 495 11.33 8.26 15.41
C VAL A 495 11.26 6.85 14.76
N PRO A 496 10.27 6.57 13.88
CA PRO A 496 10.12 5.25 13.26
C PRO A 496 11.37 4.82 12.49
N MET A 497 11.64 3.51 12.42
CA MET A 497 12.81 2.98 11.73
C MET A 497 12.77 3.36 10.25
N GLY A 498 13.88 3.91 9.74
CA GLY A 498 13.99 4.33 8.35
C GLY A 498 13.24 5.63 8.02
N TYR A 499 12.57 6.28 8.97
CA TYR A 499 11.93 7.58 8.74
C TYR A 499 12.96 8.64 8.35
N ARG A 500 12.70 9.29 7.21
CA ARG A 500 13.40 10.49 6.78
C ARG A 500 12.39 11.58 6.55
N HIS A 501 12.65 12.73 7.15
CA HIS A 501 11.74 13.87 7.13
C HIS A 501 11.38 14.33 5.71
N GLY A 502 12.32 14.19 4.76
CA GLY A 502 12.11 14.55 3.35
C GLY A 502 11.17 13.61 2.58
N ASP A 503 10.96 12.39 3.06
CA ASP A 503 10.11 11.39 2.39
C ASP A 503 8.61 11.68 2.63
N TYR A 504 8.31 12.48 3.66
CA TYR A 504 6.96 12.83 4.10
C TYR A 504 6.83 14.36 4.21
N PRO A 505 6.61 15.06 3.09
CA PRO A 505 6.36 16.50 3.12
C PRO A 505 5.16 16.84 4.01
N GLU A 506 5.14 18.06 4.56
CA GLU A 506 3.95 18.56 5.24
C GLU A 506 2.77 18.56 4.26
N ILE A 507 1.62 18.11 4.74
CA ILE A 507 0.40 18.10 3.94
C ILE A 507 -0.14 19.52 3.94
N GLU A 508 -0.12 20.15 2.77
CA GLU A 508 -0.63 21.51 2.60
C GLU A 508 -2.16 21.51 2.67
N TRP A 509 -2.71 22.54 3.30
CA TRP A 509 -4.13 22.83 3.24
C TRP A 509 -4.39 23.77 2.06
N GLU A 510 -5.02 23.27 1.02
CA GLU A 510 -5.61 24.13 -0.02
C GLU A 510 -6.85 24.80 0.60
N GLU A 511 -6.94 26.14 0.52
CA GLU A 511 -8.10 26.93 0.94
C GLU A 511 -9.37 26.42 0.22
N LYS A 512 -10.03 25.42 0.78
CA LYS A 512 -11.35 25.01 0.32
C LYS A 512 -12.30 26.14 0.72
N GLU A 513 -12.75 26.93 -0.25
CA GLU A 513 -13.97 27.72 -0.05
C GLU A 513 -15.05 26.74 0.41
N GLU A 514 -15.44 26.85 1.67
CA GLU A 514 -16.35 25.93 2.37
C GLU A 514 -17.80 26.08 1.89
N LYS A 515 -18.00 26.42 0.60
CA LYS A 515 -19.32 26.66 0.01
C LYS A 515 -20.05 25.38 -0.41
N ASP A 516 -19.36 24.24 -0.49
CA ASP A 516 -19.93 23.07 -1.16
C ASP A 516 -19.85 21.72 -0.41
N LEU A 517 -19.33 21.66 0.82
CA LEU A 517 -19.23 20.39 1.59
C LEU A 517 -20.32 20.21 2.65
N GLN A 518 -21.57 20.54 2.30
CA GLN A 518 -22.73 19.91 2.94
C GLN A 518 -23.60 19.27 1.86
N PRO A 519 -24.17 18.07 2.12
CA PRO A 519 -25.11 17.43 1.19
C PRO A 519 -26.34 18.29 0.89
#